data_AF-L8FX03-F1
#
_entry.id   AF-L8FX03-F1
#
_cell.length_a   1.000
_cell.length_b   1.000
_cell.length_c   1.000
_cell.angle_alpha   90.00
_cell.angle_beta   90.00
_cell.angle_gamma   90.00
#
_symmetry.space_group_name_H-M   'P 1'
#
loop_
_entity.id
_entity.type
_entity.pdbx_description
1 polymer ?
#
loop_
_entity_poly.entity_id
_entity_poly.type
_entity_poly.pdbx_seq_one_letter_code
_entity_poly.pdbx_strand_id
1 'polypeptide(L)'
;MYSRRCLKGLSSCIEKDLVMAASEKRQWIAEKSKGKRLFAPELGGSYEVFNKRPLQQEMALYCTQDMKLMPKLWQLYSSRLSQSWAKRVEIARKDRIAMS
;
A
#
# COMPACT_ATOMS: atom_id res chain seq x y z
N MET A 1 -24.46 2.91 3.27
CA MET A 1 -23.23 3.64 2.88
C MET A 1 -22.18 3.47 3.96
N TYR A 2 -21.01 2.93 3.64
CA TYR A 2 -19.90 2.86 4.60
C TYR A 2 -19.23 4.23 4.72
N SER A 3 -19.01 4.69 5.96
CA SER A 3 -18.33 5.96 6.23
C SER A 3 -16.87 5.88 5.78
N ARG A 4 -16.39 6.85 4.98
CA ARG A 4 -14.98 6.95 4.56
C ARG A 4 -14.01 7.05 5.75
N ARG A 5 -14.49 7.30 6.98
CA ARG A 5 -13.67 7.34 8.19
C ARG A 5 -12.91 6.03 8.46
N CYS A 6 -13.49 4.90 8.06
CA CYS A 6 -12.90 3.58 8.28
C CYS A 6 -11.92 3.17 7.18
N LEU A 7 -11.86 3.90 6.06
CA LEU A 7 -10.92 3.61 4.98
C LEU A 7 -9.58 4.26 5.28
N LYS A 8 -8.53 3.44 5.27
CA LYS A 8 -7.13 3.87 5.39
C LYS A 8 -6.41 3.54 4.09
N GLY A 9 -5.49 4.41 3.67
CA GLY A 9 -4.58 4.11 2.58
C GLY A 9 -3.53 3.07 3.00
N LEU A 10 -2.97 2.34 2.03
CA LEU A 10 -2.00 1.27 2.26
C LEU A 10 -0.82 1.70 3.14
N SER A 11 -0.27 2.91 2.91
CA SER A 11 0.79 3.47 3.76
C SER A 11 0.39 3.52 5.24
N SER A 12 -0.83 3.95 5.54
CA SER A 12 -1.30 4.06 6.93
C SER A 12 -1.50 2.70 7.56
N CYS A 13 -1.90 1.69 6.78
CA CYS A 13 -2.01 0.30 7.25
C CYS A 13 -0.63 -0.26 7.59
N ILE A 14 0.34 -0.12 6.68
CA ILE A 14 1.72 -0.55 6.90
C ILE A 14 2.31 0.13 8.14
N GLU A 15 2.21 1.46 8.21
CA GLU A 15 2.85 2.26 9.26
C GLU A 15 2.34 1.96 10.67
N LYS A 16 1.03 1.69 10.79
CA LYS A 16 0.35 1.56 12.09
C LYS A 16 0.20 0.13 12.55
N ASP A 17 0.03 -0.81 11.63
CA ASP A 17 -0.34 -2.18 11.98
C ASP A 17 0.83 -3.16 11.90
N LEU A 18 1.83 -2.90 11.05
CA LEU A 18 3.02 -3.75 11.00
C LEU A 18 4.00 -3.38 12.11
N VAL A 19 4.47 -4.41 12.81
CA VAL A 19 5.58 -4.30 13.74
C VAL A 19 6.88 -4.19 12.95
N MET A 20 7.56 -3.06 13.08
CA MET A 20 8.84 -2.75 12.43
C MET A 20 9.77 -2.11 13.46
N ALA A 21 11.07 -2.33 13.32
CA ALA A 21 12.03 -1.58 14.12
C ALA A 21 11.92 -0.08 13.83
N ALA A 22 12.14 0.78 14.83
CA ALA A 22 12.01 2.23 14.65
C ALA A 22 12.96 2.80 13.58
N SER A 23 14.13 2.18 13.37
CA SER A 23 15.06 2.50 12.29
C SER A 23 14.50 2.11 10.92
N GLU A 24 14.03 0.87 10.78
CA GLU A 24 13.42 0.34 9.55
C GLU A 24 12.20 1.17 9.13
N LYS A 25 11.33 1.51 10.08
CA LYS A 25 10.15 2.35 9.84
C LYS A 25 10.54 3.75 9.35
N ARG A 26 11.55 4.38 9.96
CA ARG A 26 12.04 5.69 9.53
C ARG A 26 12.63 5.64 8.12
N GLN A 27 13.40 4.60 7.80
CA GLN A 27 13.95 4.40 6.47
C GLN A 27 12.85 4.22 5.43
N TRP A 28 11.86 3.36 5.71
CA TRP A 28 10.71 3.15 4.83
C TRP A 28 9.93 4.45 4.58
N ILE A 29 9.63 5.24 5.63
CA ILE A 29 8.95 6.54 5.46
C ILE A 29 9.79 7.49 4.60
N ALA A 30 11.10 7.58 4.84
CA ALA A 30 11.98 8.49 4.13
C ALA A 30 12.09 8.14 2.64
N GLU A 31 12.31 6.88 2.31
CA GLU A 31 12.42 6.40 0.93
C GLU A 31 11.07 6.52 0.20
N LYS A 32 9.97 6.15 0.84
CA LYS A 32 8.63 6.32 0.29
C LYS A 32 8.29 7.78 0.01
N SER A 33 8.72 8.68 0.88
CA SER A 33 8.51 10.12 0.70
C SER A 33 9.28 10.68 -0.50
N LYS A 34 10.44 10.11 -0.85
CA LYS A 34 11.20 10.50 -2.05
C LYS A 34 10.37 10.23 -3.31
N GLY A 35 9.87 9.01 -3.48
CA GLY A 35 9.03 8.66 -4.63
C GLY A 35 7.71 9.44 -4.63
N LYS A 36 7.07 9.61 -3.46
CA LYS A 36 5.81 10.38 -3.36
C LYS A 36 5.95 11.80 -3.92
N ARG A 37 7.02 12.51 -3.59
CA ARG A 37 7.27 13.87 -4.11
C ARG A 37 7.38 13.93 -5.63
N LEU A 38 7.80 12.84 -6.28
CA LEU A 38 7.97 12.82 -7.74
C LEU A 38 6.63 12.73 -8.48
N PHE A 39 5.64 12.02 -7.94
CA PHE A 39 4.37 11.81 -8.64
C PHE A 39 3.20 12.62 -8.09
N ALA A 40 3.23 13.04 -6.82
CA ALA A 40 2.11 13.66 -6.15
C ALA A 40 2.02 15.17 -6.48
N PRO A 41 0.96 15.63 -7.19
CA PRO A 41 0.85 17.04 -7.58
C PRO A 41 0.84 18.01 -6.41
N GLU A 42 0.30 17.61 -5.26
CA GLU A 42 0.28 18.42 -4.05
C GLU A 42 1.68 18.66 -3.44
N LEU A 43 2.70 17.92 -3.91
CA LEU A 43 4.11 18.06 -3.52
C LEU A 43 4.99 18.59 -4.66
N GLY A 44 4.38 19.09 -5.76
CA GLY A 44 5.09 19.55 -6.95
C GLY A 44 5.49 18.45 -7.93
N GLY A 45 4.98 17.22 -7.74
CA GLY A 45 5.20 16.11 -8.65
C GLY A 45 4.20 16.05 -9.80
N SER A 46 4.35 15.04 -10.66
CA SER A 46 3.40 14.76 -11.74
C SER A 46 3.28 13.25 -11.97
N TYR A 47 2.06 12.78 -12.22
CA TYR A 47 1.83 11.37 -12.57
C TYR A 47 2.56 10.93 -13.86
N GLU A 48 3.00 11.88 -14.69
CA GLU A 48 3.82 11.60 -15.88
C GLU A 48 5.15 10.89 -15.57
N VAL A 49 5.67 10.99 -14.34
CA VAL A 49 6.89 10.28 -13.95
C VAL A 49 6.76 8.75 -14.11
N PHE A 50 5.53 8.22 -14.01
CA PHE A 50 5.24 6.81 -14.27
C PHE A 50 5.32 6.42 -15.76
N ASN A 51 5.26 7.39 -16.68
CA ASN A 51 5.32 7.15 -18.12
C ASN A 51 6.76 7.17 -18.66
N LYS A 52 7.70 7.77 -17.92
CA LYS A 52 9.11 7.86 -18.34
C LYS A 52 9.77 6.47 -18.39
N ARG A 53 10.62 6.26 -19.40
CA ARG A 53 11.42 5.03 -19.55
C ARG A 53 12.88 5.39 -19.81
N PRO A 54 13.85 4.76 -19.11
CA PRO A 54 13.65 3.81 -18.01
C PRO A 54 12.95 4.46 -16.79
N LEU A 55 12.24 3.65 -16.00
CA LEU A 55 11.57 4.16 -14.80
C LEU A 55 12.64 4.68 -13.83
N GLN A 56 12.44 5.88 -13.29
CA GLN A 56 13.37 6.47 -12.32
C GLN A 56 13.53 5.54 -11.11
N GLN A 57 14.76 5.43 -10.60
CA GLN A 57 15.10 4.48 -9.54
C GLN A 57 14.25 4.71 -8.27
N GLU A 58 14.01 5.96 -7.91
CA GLU A 58 13.17 6.35 -6.77
C GLU A 58 11.72 5.89 -6.94
N MET A 59 11.20 5.93 -8.18
CA MET A 59 9.86 5.43 -8.49
C MET A 59 9.80 3.91 -8.42
N ALA A 60 10.83 3.22 -8.94
CA ALA A 60 10.94 1.77 -8.82
C ALA A 60 11.01 1.33 -7.35
N LEU A 61 11.82 2.01 -6.53
CA LEU A 61 11.93 1.77 -5.10
C LEU A 61 10.60 2.02 -4.38
N TYR A 62 9.94 3.14 -4.67
CA TYR A 62 8.61 3.47 -4.13
C TYR A 62 7.59 2.36 -4.40
N CYS A 63 7.48 1.90 -5.66
CA CYS A 63 6.55 0.83 -6.03
C CYS A 63 6.88 -0.49 -5.31
N THR A 64 8.17 -0.82 -5.20
CA THR A 64 8.60 -2.12 -4.67
C THR A 64 8.45 -2.20 -3.14
N GLN A 65 8.60 -1.08 -2.43
CA GLN A 65 8.56 -1.06 -0.96
C GLN A 65 7.23 -1.53 -0.39
N ASP A 66 6.12 -1.03 -0.93
CA ASP A 66 4.80 -1.44 -0.46
C ASP A 66 4.54 -2.91 -0.78
N MET A 67 4.90 -3.34 -1.99
CA MET A 67 4.72 -4.73 -2.44
C MET A 67 5.48 -5.73 -1.55
N LYS A 68 6.67 -5.38 -1.06
CA LYS A 68 7.45 -6.22 -0.14
C LYS A 68 6.76 -6.43 1.23
N LEU A 69 5.98 -5.45 1.68
CA LEU A 69 5.31 -5.50 2.98
C LEU A 69 3.88 -6.05 2.91
N MET A 70 3.28 -6.11 1.71
CA MET A 70 1.93 -6.65 1.50
C MET A 70 1.75 -8.09 2.01
N PRO A 71 2.69 -9.05 1.83
CA PRO A 71 2.54 -10.40 2.38
C PRO A 71 2.44 -10.41 3.90
N LYS A 72 3.27 -9.61 4.59
CA LYS A 72 3.22 -9.48 6.06
C LYS A 72 1.89 -8.87 6.51
N LEU A 73 1.41 -7.86 5.79
CA LEU A 73 0.12 -7.21 6.06
C LEU A 73 -1.04 -8.18 5.85
N TRP A 74 -0.99 -8.98 4.78
CA TRP A 74 -1.97 -10.02 4.52
C TRP A 74 -1.99 -11.06 5.63
N GLN A 75 -0.84 -11.57 6.06
CA GLN A 75 -0.76 -12.52 7.18
C GLN A 75 -1.35 -11.93 8.47
N LEU A 76 -1.07 -10.65 8.76
CA LEU A 76 -1.62 -9.96 9.91
C LEU A 76 -3.14 -9.85 9.87
N TYR A 77 -3.69 -9.41 8.74
CA TYR A 77 -5.13 -9.20 8.62
C TYR A 77 -5.90 -10.50 8.51
N SER A 78 -5.41 -11.45 7.71
CA SER A 78 -6.03 -12.77 7.57
C SER A 78 -6.12 -13.53 8.88
N SER A 79 -5.10 -13.44 9.75
CA SER A 79 -5.14 -14.05 11.09
C SER A 79 -6.14 -13.41 12.04
N ARG A 80 -6.59 -12.18 11.76
CA ARG A 80 -7.61 -11.46 12.54
C ARG A 80 -9.03 -11.64 12.00
N LEU A 81 -9.21 -12.29 10.85
CA LEU A 81 -10.54 -12.51 10.27
C LEU A 81 -11.23 -13.66 10.99
N SER A 82 -12.49 -13.46 11.40
CA SER A 82 -13.38 -14.57 11.70
C SER A 82 -13.67 -15.37 10.42
N GLN A 83 -14.12 -16.62 10.56
CA GLN A 83 -14.53 -17.45 9.41
C GLN A 83 -15.60 -16.76 8.55
N SER A 84 -16.57 -16.10 9.18
CA SER A 84 -17.62 -15.35 8.48
C SER A 84 -17.05 -14.20 7.65
N TRP A 85 -16.07 -13.46 8.17
CA TRP A 85 -15.41 -12.39 7.45
C TRP A 85 -14.48 -12.91 6.35
N ALA A 86 -13.74 -13.99 6.59
CA ALA A 86 -12.91 -14.64 5.58
C ALA A 86 -13.73 -15.06 4.36
N LYS A 87 -14.92 -15.64 4.57
CA LYS A 87 -15.85 -16.00 3.48
C LYS A 87 -16.31 -14.78 2.68
N ARG A 88 -16.61 -13.66 3.35
CA ARG A 88 -16.99 -12.40 2.67
C ARG A 88 -15.86 -11.81 1.84
N VAL A 89 -14.62 -11.86 2.35
CA VAL A 89 -13.44 -11.42 1.61
C VAL A 89 -13.23 -12.28 0.36
N GLU A 90 -13.37 -13.60 0.47
CA GLU A 90 -13.21 -14.50 -0.68
C GLU A 90 -14.28 -14.28 -1.75
N ILE A 91 -15.55 -14.08 -1.37
CA ILE A 91 -16.61 -13.75 -2.32
C ILE A 91 -16.29 -12.42 -3.04
N ALA A 92 -16.01 -11.36 -2.28
CA ALA A 92 -15.71 -10.05 -2.87
C ALA A 92 -14.47 -10.09 -3.78
N ARG A 93 -13.47 -10.92 -3.44
CA ARG A 93 -12.29 -11.17 -4.28
C ARG A 93 -12.68 -11.82 -5.60
N LYS A 94 -13.48 -12.90 -5.57
CA LYS A 94 -13.95 -13.61 -6.78
C LYS A 94 -14.76 -12.69 -7.68
N ASP A 95 -15.69 -11.93 -7.10
CA ASP A 95 -16.52 -10.99 -7.84
C ASP A 95 -15.65 -9.94 -8.56
N ARG A 96 -14.64 -9.39 -7.89
CA ARG A 96 -13.70 -8.43 -8.50
C ARG A 96 -12.89 -9.04 -9.64
N ILE A 97 -12.43 -10.29 -9.49
CA ILE A 97 -11.68 -10.98 -10.55
C ILE A 97 -12.58 -11.21 -11.76
N ALA A 98 -13.84 -11.59 -11.56
CA ALA A 98 -14.79 -11.81 -12.66
C ALA A 98 -15.17 -10.53 -13.42
N MET A 99 -14.96 -9.34 -12.84
CA MET A 99 -15.17 -8.04 -13.49
C MET A 99 -13.92 -7.47 -14.17
N SER A 100 -12.77 -8.13 -14.08
CA SER A 100 -11.49 -7.69 -14.68
C SER A 100 -11.22 -8.39 -16.00
#